data_AF-A0A7V9GBR8-F1
#
_entry.id   AF-A0A7V9GBR8-F1
#
_cell.length_a   1.000
_cell.length_b   1.000
_cell.length_c   1.000
_cell.angle_alpha   90.00
_cell.angle_beta   90.00
_cell.angle_gamma   90.00
#
_symmetry.space_group_name_H-M   'P 1'
#
loop_
_entity.id
_entity.type
_entity.pdbx_description
1 polymer ?
#
loop_
_entity_poly.entity_id
_entity_poly.type
_entity_poly.pdbx_seq_one_letter_code
_entity_poly.pdbx_strand_id
1 'polypeptide(L)'
;KPIVWGIGGHIVKTGLAPVIIDLMKRGFVSAIASNGSVLVHDTEIALVGFTSEDVDATLSKGDFGAARETGEILNSAAKRGQQDNIGLGEAMGREVLQKKPPNAGDSLLCQTYKYKIPFTAHLTIGADIGHFHSSCDGASLGATSHADFKLFCSIVKELNGGGVYLNLGSAVVMPEIFLKAVTVVRNLGFPLEDFTTANFDFIQHYRPITNVVRRPTAGGAGHGFSITGHHEIMIPLLAAHILCGDSFFAEARTK
;
A
#
# COMPACT_ATOMS: atom_id res chain seq x y z
N LYS A 1 -4.69 -1.66 18.10
CA LYS A 1 -5.64 -1.45 16.99
C LYS A 1 -4.85 -1.39 15.68
N PRO A 2 -5.43 -1.71 14.52
CA PRO A 2 -4.68 -1.72 13.26
C PRO A 2 -4.28 -0.31 12.83
N ILE A 3 -3.06 -0.20 12.28
CA ILE A 3 -2.52 0.98 11.61
C ILE A 3 -2.22 0.56 10.17
N VAL A 4 -3.12 0.95 9.27
CA VAL A 4 -3.18 0.49 7.89
C VAL A 4 -2.59 1.56 6.97
N TRP A 5 -1.60 1.16 6.18
CA TRP A 5 -0.90 2.04 5.26
C TRP A 5 -1.35 1.75 3.83
N GLY A 6 -2.23 2.60 3.31
CA GLY A 6 -2.61 2.65 1.90
C GLY A 6 -1.55 3.39 1.08
N ILE A 7 -0.86 2.74 0.15
CA ILE A 7 0.29 3.32 -0.55
C ILE A 7 0.17 3.25 -2.09
N GLY A 8 0.69 4.29 -2.75
CA GLY A 8 0.96 4.28 -4.19
C GLY A 8 2.45 4.13 -4.52
N GLY A 9 2.77 3.85 -5.78
CA GLY A 9 4.14 3.57 -6.24
C GLY A 9 5.17 4.67 -5.95
N HIS A 10 4.72 5.92 -5.85
CA HIS A 10 5.60 7.05 -5.55
C HIS A 10 6.32 6.91 -4.20
N ILE A 11 5.70 6.25 -3.23
CA ILE A 11 6.29 5.98 -1.91
C ILE A 11 7.54 5.09 -2.03
N VAL A 12 7.51 4.11 -2.94
CA VAL A 12 8.67 3.26 -3.20
C VAL A 12 9.71 4.01 -4.04
N LYS A 13 9.28 4.71 -5.09
CA LYS A 13 10.19 5.47 -5.98
C LYS A 13 11.04 6.51 -5.23
N THR A 14 10.50 7.09 -4.18
CA THR A 14 11.19 8.13 -3.39
C THR A 14 12.07 7.56 -2.27
N GLY A 15 12.25 6.24 -2.20
CA GLY A 15 13.12 5.61 -1.22
C GLY A 15 12.57 5.59 0.20
N LEU A 16 11.24 5.68 0.38
CA LEU A 16 10.62 5.70 1.71
C LEU A 16 10.34 4.30 2.29
N ALA A 17 10.55 3.24 1.51
CA ALA A 17 10.36 1.87 1.98
C ALA A 17 11.15 1.55 3.27
N PRO A 18 12.46 1.89 3.41
CA PRO A 18 13.20 1.66 4.65
C PRO A 18 12.59 2.32 5.90
N VAL A 19 12.01 3.52 5.75
CA VAL A 19 11.33 4.23 6.85
C VAL A 19 10.09 3.46 7.29
N ILE A 20 9.28 3.02 6.32
CA ILE A 20 8.07 2.22 6.59
C ILE A 20 8.45 0.87 7.21
N ILE A 21 9.54 0.25 6.76
CA ILE A 21 10.07 -1.01 7.31
C ILE A 21 10.54 -0.84 8.77
N ASP A 22 11.18 0.28 9.13
CA ASP A 22 11.55 0.55 10.53
C ASP A 22 10.30 0.72 11.41
N LEU A 23 9.31 1.50 10.95
CA LEU A 23 8.03 1.64 11.64
C LEU A 23 7.29 0.30 11.78
N MET A 24 7.36 -0.54 10.75
CA MET A 24 6.81 -1.89 10.74
C MET A 24 7.43 -2.77 11.83
N LYS A 25 8.77 -2.79 11.93
CA LYS A 25 9.50 -3.53 12.98
C LYS A 25 9.12 -3.09 14.40
N ARG A 26 8.68 -1.85 14.55
CA ARG A 26 8.28 -1.25 15.83
C ARG A 26 6.77 -1.35 16.11
N GLY A 27 6.00 -1.98 15.23
CA GLY A 27 4.56 -2.20 15.42
C GLY A 27 3.66 -1.04 14.98
N PHE A 28 4.20 -0.04 14.26
CA PHE A 28 3.43 1.10 13.74
C PHE A 28 2.85 0.87 12.34
N VAL A 29 3.06 -0.31 11.77
CA VAL A 29 2.44 -0.77 10.52
C VAL A 29 1.88 -2.16 10.78
N SER A 30 0.55 -2.29 10.77
CA SER A 30 -0.11 -3.59 10.97
C SER A 30 -0.62 -4.22 9.68
N ALA A 31 -0.76 -3.43 8.61
CA ALA A 31 -1.12 -3.89 7.27
C ALA A 31 -0.72 -2.83 6.24
N ILE A 32 -0.41 -3.29 5.03
CA ILE A 32 -0.20 -2.45 3.86
C ILE A 32 -1.25 -2.80 2.81
N ALA A 33 -1.84 -1.78 2.17
CA ALA A 33 -2.69 -1.94 1.00
C ALA A 33 -2.14 -1.07 -0.13
N SER A 34 -1.90 -1.63 -1.30
CA SER A 34 -1.23 -0.94 -2.38
C SER A 34 -2.02 -0.96 -3.69
N ASN A 35 -1.70 -0.02 -4.57
CA ASN A 35 -2.01 -0.17 -5.99
C ASN A 35 -0.96 -1.06 -6.69
N GLY A 36 -1.18 -1.41 -7.96
CA GLY A 36 -0.28 -2.30 -8.69
C GLY A 36 1.12 -1.73 -8.97
N SER A 37 1.28 -0.42 -9.08
CA SER A 37 2.61 0.20 -9.30
C SER A 37 3.62 -0.09 -8.18
N VAL A 38 3.15 -0.27 -6.94
CA VAL A 38 4.02 -0.66 -5.81
C VAL A 38 4.61 -2.04 -6.04
N LEU A 39 3.83 -2.99 -6.59
CA LEU A 39 4.32 -4.34 -6.88
C LEU A 39 5.51 -4.32 -7.83
N VAL A 40 5.48 -3.41 -8.80
CA VAL A 40 6.53 -3.26 -9.80
C VAL A 40 7.78 -2.67 -9.17
N HIS A 41 7.67 -1.45 -8.64
CA HIS A 41 8.82 -0.72 -8.11
C HIS A 41 9.47 -1.43 -6.93
N ASP A 42 8.69 -2.04 -6.05
CA ASP A 42 9.24 -2.74 -4.88
C ASP A 42 9.95 -4.04 -5.27
N THR A 43 9.49 -4.71 -6.35
CA THR A 43 10.19 -5.86 -6.93
C THR A 43 11.52 -5.44 -7.57
N GLU A 44 11.55 -4.31 -8.28
CA GLU A 44 12.80 -3.75 -8.85
C GLU A 44 13.80 -3.40 -7.74
N ILE A 45 13.33 -2.77 -6.66
CA ILE A 45 14.16 -2.52 -5.47
C ILE A 45 14.72 -3.83 -4.92
N ALA A 46 13.88 -4.84 -4.70
CA ALA A 46 14.33 -6.14 -4.17
C ALA A 46 15.45 -6.75 -5.02
N LEU A 47 15.25 -6.83 -6.34
CA LEU A 47 16.13 -7.55 -7.26
C LEU A 47 17.39 -6.75 -7.63
N VAL A 48 17.26 -5.43 -7.83
CA VAL A 48 18.28 -4.59 -8.46
C VAL A 48 18.76 -3.46 -7.54
N GLY A 49 17.90 -2.97 -6.64
CA GLY A 49 18.25 -1.93 -5.65
C GLY A 49 17.90 -0.50 -6.08
N PHE A 50 17.37 -0.31 -7.28
CA PHE A 50 16.85 0.96 -7.77
C PHE A 50 15.63 0.72 -8.68
N THR A 51 14.73 1.70 -8.76
CA THR A 51 13.58 1.65 -9.67
C THR A 51 14.00 2.10 -11.07
N SER A 52 13.35 1.59 -12.12
CA SER A 52 13.56 2.12 -13.47
C SER A 52 13.01 3.57 -13.55
N GLU A 53 13.92 4.55 -13.64
CA GLU A 53 13.58 5.95 -13.32
C GLU A 53 12.75 6.68 -14.39
N ASP A 54 12.77 6.26 -15.66
CA ASP A 54 12.27 7.11 -16.74
C ASP A 54 11.30 6.40 -17.71
N VAL A 55 10.00 6.57 -17.42
CA VAL A 55 8.89 6.12 -18.26
C VAL A 55 8.86 6.91 -19.59
N ASP A 56 9.24 8.19 -19.57
CA ASP A 56 9.23 9.07 -20.74
C ASP A 56 10.36 8.70 -21.73
N ALA A 57 11.54 8.36 -21.22
CA ALA A 57 12.66 7.92 -22.04
C ALA A 57 12.47 6.52 -22.66
N THR A 58 11.62 5.66 -22.08
CA THR A 58 11.42 4.27 -22.53
C THR A 58 10.16 4.07 -23.40
N LEU A 59 9.13 4.91 -23.24
CA LEU A 59 7.92 4.93 -24.08
C LEU A 59 8.22 5.05 -25.58
N SER A 60 9.25 5.83 -25.94
CA SER A 60 9.61 6.10 -27.35
C SER A 60 10.34 4.95 -28.05
N LYS A 61 10.89 3.97 -27.30
CA LYS A 61 11.69 2.86 -27.86
C LYS A 61 10.99 1.52 -27.84
N GLY A 62 9.86 1.37 -27.13
CA GLY A 62 9.17 0.09 -26.97
C GLY A 62 9.94 -0.97 -26.18
N ASP A 63 11.14 -0.64 -25.69
CA ASP A 63 12.02 -1.52 -24.93
C ASP A 63 11.69 -1.45 -23.43
N PHE A 64 10.73 -2.29 -23.03
CA PHE A 64 10.33 -2.49 -21.64
C PHE A 64 11.15 -3.63 -20.97
N GLY A 65 12.49 -3.55 -21.00
CA GLY A 65 13.37 -4.65 -20.56
C GLY A 65 13.16 -5.12 -19.10
N ALA A 66 13.25 -4.22 -18.12
CA ALA A 66 12.98 -4.52 -16.70
C ALA A 66 11.48 -4.79 -16.42
N ALA A 67 10.64 -4.14 -17.22
CA ALA A 67 9.20 -4.30 -17.23
C ALA A 67 8.75 -5.70 -17.70
N ARG A 68 9.54 -6.36 -18.56
CA ARG A 68 9.29 -7.74 -18.97
C ARG A 68 9.48 -8.72 -17.82
N GLU A 69 10.63 -8.72 -17.16
CA GLU A 69 10.88 -9.64 -16.04
C GLU A 69 9.87 -9.40 -14.91
N THR A 70 9.62 -8.14 -14.55
CA THR A 70 8.67 -7.81 -13.48
C THR A 70 7.23 -8.19 -13.84
N GLY A 71 6.84 -8.02 -15.11
CA GLY A 71 5.54 -8.48 -15.62
C GLY A 71 5.40 -10.00 -15.64
N GLU A 72 6.47 -10.73 -15.95
CA GLU A 72 6.52 -12.20 -15.87
C GLU A 72 6.33 -12.67 -14.41
N ILE A 73 7.05 -12.05 -13.47
CA ILE A 73 6.94 -12.33 -12.02
C ILE A 73 5.52 -12.06 -11.52
N LEU A 74 4.94 -10.92 -11.86
CA LEU A 74 3.59 -10.55 -11.41
C LEU A 74 2.55 -11.55 -11.90
N ASN A 75 2.56 -11.88 -13.19
CA ASN A 75 1.60 -12.82 -13.75
C ASN A 75 1.78 -14.25 -13.23
N SER A 76 3.03 -14.67 -13.02
CA SER A 76 3.37 -15.94 -12.38
C SER A 76 2.88 -16.00 -10.93
N ALA A 77 3.03 -14.91 -10.18
CA ALA A 77 2.56 -14.78 -8.80
C ALA A 77 1.04 -14.83 -8.75
N ALA A 78 0.35 -14.14 -9.65
CA ALA A 78 -1.10 -14.19 -9.74
C ALA A 78 -1.62 -15.61 -10.02
N LYS A 79 -1.00 -16.34 -10.96
CA LYS A 79 -1.38 -17.74 -11.28
C LYS A 79 -1.22 -18.67 -10.09
N ARG A 80 -0.07 -18.60 -9.42
CA ARG A 80 0.20 -19.39 -8.21
C ARG A 80 -0.69 -18.97 -7.05
N GLY A 81 -0.92 -17.68 -6.89
CA GLY A 81 -1.80 -17.12 -5.87
C GLY A 81 -3.24 -17.62 -6.02
N GLN A 82 -3.75 -17.66 -7.26
CA GLN A 82 -5.06 -18.23 -7.54
C GLN A 82 -5.11 -19.72 -7.19
N GLN A 83 -4.12 -20.51 -7.59
CA GLN A 83 -4.04 -21.95 -7.29
C GLN A 83 -4.05 -22.21 -5.78
N ASP A 84 -3.34 -21.39 -5.01
CA ASP A 84 -3.20 -21.52 -3.57
C ASP A 84 -4.27 -20.77 -2.76
N ASN A 85 -5.22 -20.12 -3.43
CA ASN A 85 -6.28 -19.29 -2.83
C ASN A 85 -5.78 -18.15 -1.93
N ILE A 86 -4.66 -17.52 -2.30
CA ILE A 86 -4.10 -16.36 -1.60
C ILE A 86 -4.24 -15.08 -2.42
N GLY A 87 -4.14 -13.94 -1.74
CA GLY A 87 -4.15 -12.61 -2.35
C GLY A 87 -2.89 -12.33 -3.17
N LEU A 88 -2.99 -11.35 -4.08
CA LEU A 88 -1.88 -10.99 -4.97
C LEU A 88 -0.68 -10.45 -4.20
N GLY A 89 -0.91 -9.65 -3.16
CA GLY A 89 0.16 -9.09 -2.33
C GLY A 89 1.00 -10.18 -1.63
N GLU A 90 0.34 -11.17 -1.02
CA GLU A 90 1.02 -12.32 -0.42
C GLU A 90 1.74 -13.17 -1.49
N ALA A 91 1.08 -13.43 -2.62
CA ALA A 91 1.67 -14.20 -3.71
C ALA A 91 2.94 -13.54 -4.26
N MET A 92 2.92 -12.22 -4.42
CA MET A 92 4.09 -11.42 -4.83
C MET A 92 5.21 -11.48 -3.80
N GLY A 93 4.92 -11.23 -2.52
CA GLY A 93 5.92 -11.32 -1.46
C GLY A 93 6.60 -12.69 -1.42
N ARG A 94 5.81 -13.77 -1.57
CA ARG A 94 6.31 -15.14 -1.67
C ARG A 94 7.21 -15.36 -2.89
N GLU A 95 6.76 -14.93 -4.06
CA GLU A 95 7.47 -15.15 -5.32
C GLU A 95 8.79 -14.37 -5.39
N VAL A 96 8.76 -13.10 -4.99
CA VAL A 96 9.95 -12.25 -4.96
C VAL A 96 10.96 -12.79 -3.96
N LEU A 97 10.53 -13.16 -2.74
CA LEU A 97 11.45 -13.69 -1.72
C LEU A 97 12.08 -15.04 -2.13
N GLN A 98 11.36 -15.90 -2.86
CA GLN A 98 11.88 -17.17 -3.37
C GLN A 98 13.06 -16.99 -4.34
N LYS A 99 13.14 -15.85 -5.03
CA LYS A 99 14.28 -15.51 -5.90
C LYS A 99 15.55 -15.15 -5.12
N LYS A 100 15.48 -15.07 -3.79
CA LYS A 100 16.58 -14.66 -2.90
C LYS A 100 17.19 -13.30 -3.33
N PRO A 101 16.38 -12.23 -3.42
CA PRO A 101 16.84 -10.92 -3.86
C PRO A 101 17.97 -10.38 -2.97
N PRO A 102 18.99 -9.73 -3.55
CA PRO A 102 20.09 -9.16 -2.76
C PRO A 102 19.62 -8.04 -1.83
N ASN A 103 18.59 -7.28 -2.22
CA ASN A 103 18.07 -6.14 -1.46
C ASN A 103 16.70 -6.46 -0.81
N ALA A 104 16.48 -7.72 -0.43
CA ALA A 104 15.25 -8.14 0.26
C ALA A 104 14.95 -7.30 1.52
N GLY A 105 16.00 -6.74 2.15
CA GLY A 105 15.93 -5.86 3.31
C GLY A 105 15.17 -4.55 3.08
N ASP A 106 15.15 -4.07 1.83
CA ASP A 106 14.63 -2.75 1.45
C ASP A 106 13.27 -2.83 0.74
N SER A 107 12.80 -4.05 0.44
CA SER A 107 11.51 -4.30 -0.21
C SER A 107 10.38 -4.48 0.81
N LEU A 108 9.32 -3.70 0.66
CA LEU A 108 8.09 -3.82 1.44
C LEU A 108 7.47 -5.21 1.27
N LEU A 109 7.39 -5.74 0.04
CA LEU A 109 6.85 -7.08 -0.25
C LEU A 109 7.63 -8.18 0.49
N CYS A 110 8.96 -8.11 0.45
CA CYS A 110 9.81 -9.09 1.13
C CYS A 110 9.67 -8.98 2.65
N GLN A 111 9.69 -7.77 3.19
CA GLN A 111 9.61 -7.56 4.64
C GLN A 111 8.22 -7.89 5.19
N THR A 112 7.12 -7.49 4.53
CA THR A 112 5.77 -7.86 5.00
C THR A 112 5.56 -9.36 5.00
N TYR A 113 6.00 -10.06 3.95
CA TYR A 113 5.94 -11.52 3.90
C TYR A 113 6.75 -12.16 5.04
N LYS A 114 7.98 -11.68 5.29
CA LYS A 114 8.84 -12.17 6.37
C LYS A 114 8.25 -11.94 7.77
N TYR A 115 7.68 -10.76 8.02
CA TYR A 115 7.08 -10.41 9.32
C TYR A 115 5.61 -10.88 9.45
N LYS A 116 5.06 -11.55 8.44
CA LYS A 116 3.65 -11.99 8.40
C LYS A 116 2.67 -10.83 8.60
N ILE A 117 2.99 -9.68 8.01
CA ILE A 117 2.12 -8.51 7.99
C ILE A 117 1.30 -8.55 6.71
N PRO A 118 -0.03 -8.44 6.78
CA PRO A 118 -0.87 -8.45 5.59
C PRO A 118 -0.44 -7.36 4.59
N PHE A 119 -0.23 -7.77 3.35
CA PHE A 119 -0.02 -6.89 2.21
C PHE A 119 -1.09 -7.22 1.18
N THR A 120 -1.97 -6.27 0.86
CA THR A 120 -2.97 -6.42 -0.21
C THR A 120 -2.61 -5.55 -1.40
N ALA A 121 -2.81 -6.05 -2.62
CA ALA A 121 -2.56 -5.31 -3.84
C ALA A 121 -3.82 -5.23 -4.71
N HIS A 122 -4.15 -4.01 -5.16
CA HIS A 122 -5.36 -3.72 -5.91
C HIS A 122 -5.00 -3.24 -7.30
N LEU A 123 -5.14 -4.14 -8.27
CA LEU A 123 -4.84 -3.85 -9.67
C LEU A 123 -5.94 -3.02 -10.34
N THR A 124 -5.50 -2.09 -11.18
CA THR A 124 -6.32 -1.38 -12.16
C THR A 124 -6.16 -2.08 -13.51
N ILE A 125 -7.25 -2.72 -13.95
CA ILE A 125 -7.29 -3.47 -15.20
C ILE A 125 -6.94 -2.58 -16.38
N GLY A 126 -5.93 -2.98 -17.15
CA GLY A 126 -5.44 -2.24 -18.32
C GLY A 126 -4.39 -1.16 -18.02
N ALA A 127 -4.20 -0.77 -16.75
CA ALA A 127 -3.17 0.20 -16.37
C ALA A 127 -1.92 -0.45 -15.78
N ASP A 128 -2.08 -1.52 -14.99
CA ASP A 128 -0.93 -2.20 -14.39
C ASP A 128 -0.22 -3.14 -15.38
N ILE A 129 1.10 -3.26 -15.21
CA ILE A 129 2.02 -3.95 -16.13
C ILE A 129 1.65 -5.40 -16.45
N GLY A 130 0.99 -6.08 -15.51
CA GLY A 130 0.52 -7.45 -15.71
C GLY A 130 -0.40 -7.59 -16.93
N HIS A 131 -1.19 -6.56 -17.25
CA HIS A 131 -2.24 -6.62 -18.27
C HIS A 131 -1.74 -6.52 -19.71
N PHE A 132 -0.66 -5.78 -19.95
CA PHE A 132 -0.06 -5.63 -21.29
C PHE A 132 1.18 -6.49 -21.49
N HIS A 133 1.47 -7.38 -20.53
CA HIS A 133 2.50 -8.41 -20.67
C HIS A 133 1.97 -9.64 -21.41
N SER A 134 2.80 -10.30 -22.24
CA SER A 134 2.37 -11.45 -23.06
C SER A 134 1.90 -12.67 -22.26
N SER A 135 2.35 -12.81 -21.01
CA SER A 135 1.96 -13.89 -20.11
C SER A 135 0.70 -13.62 -19.29
N CYS A 136 0.02 -12.49 -19.55
CA CYS A 136 -1.19 -12.04 -18.86
C CYS A 136 -2.24 -13.16 -18.76
N ASP A 137 -2.75 -13.34 -17.55
CA ASP A 137 -3.95 -14.13 -17.30
C ASP A 137 -4.92 -13.32 -16.44
N GLY A 138 -5.90 -12.70 -17.11
CA GLY A 138 -6.89 -11.84 -16.47
C GLY A 138 -7.71 -12.56 -15.39
N ALA A 139 -7.91 -13.89 -15.51
CA ALA A 139 -8.63 -14.66 -14.51
C ALA A 139 -7.82 -14.72 -13.19
N SER A 140 -6.54 -15.07 -13.28
CA SER A 140 -5.62 -15.08 -12.13
C SER A 140 -5.48 -13.71 -11.48
N LEU A 141 -5.25 -12.66 -12.28
CA LEU A 141 -5.09 -11.29 -11.80
C LEU A 141 -6.34 -10.78 -11.09
N GLY A 142 -7.52 -11.02 -11.69
CA GLY A 142 -8.80 -10.65 -11.09
C GLY A 142 -9.12 -11.42 -9.82
N ALA A 143 -8.90 -12.75 -9.82
CA ALA A 143 -9.17 -13.61 -8.68
C ALA A 143 -8.32 -13.23 -7.45
N THR A 144 -7.02 -13.05 -7.65
CA THR A 144 -6.08 -12.70 -6.56
C THR A 144 -6.28 -11.26 -6.06
N SER A 145 -6.54 -10.29 -6.95
CA SER A 145 -6.88 -8.92 -6.55
C SER A 145 -8.20 -8.86 -5.77
N HIS A 146 -9.18 -9.69 -6.13
CA HIS A 146 -10.44 -9.78 -5.39
C HIS A 146 -10.27 -10.49 -4.04
N ALA A 147 -9.41 -11.51 -3.95
CA ALA A 147 -9.04 -12.11 -2.67
C ALA A 147 -8.42 -11.07 -1.72
N ASP A 148 -7.51 -10.24 -2.24
CA ASP A 148 -6.93 -9.10 -1.51
C ASP A 148 -7.99 -8.09 -1.07
N PHE A 149 -8.98 -7.79 -1.91
CA PHE A 149 -10.09 -6.91 -1.51
C PHE A 149 -10.90 -7.48 -0.33
N LYS A 150 -11.20 -8.78 -0.33
CA LYS A 150 -11.91 -9.42 0.79
C LYS A 150 -11.09 -9.40 2.09
N LEU A 151 -9.77 -9.65 1.99
CA LEU A 151 -8.85 -9.52 3.11
C LEU A 151 -8.83 -8.07 3.63
N PHE A 152 -8.73 -7.11 2.72
CA PHE A 152 -8.73 -5.68 3.07
C PHE A 152 -10.02 -5.24 3.76
N CYS A 153 -11.20 -5.70 3.32
CA CYS A 153 -12.47 -5.49 4.03
C CYS A 153 -12.41 -6.00 5.47
N SER A 154 -11.80 -7.17 5.69
CA SER A 154 -11.64 -7.76 7.03
C SER A 154 -10.71 -6.91 7.90
N ILE A 155 -9.65 -6.34 7.33
CA ILE A 155 -8.73 -5.41 8.02
C ILE A 155 -9.44 -4.08 8.35
N VAL A 156 -10.20 -3.53 7.41
CA VAL A 156 -10.94 -2.27 7.59
C VAL A 156 -11.99 -2.40 8.70
N LYS A 157 -12.65 -3.55 8.81
CA LYS A 157 -13.58 -3.85 9.92
C LYS A 157 -12.92 -3.67 11.30
N GLU A 158 -11.65 -4.05 11.42
CA GLU A 158 -10.89 -3.96 12.67
C GLU A 158 -10.44 -2.53 13.02
N LEU A 159 -10.66 -1.54 12.15
CA LEU A 159 -10.38 -0.13 12.45
C LEU A 159 -11.31 0.44 13.54
N ASN A 160 -12.47 -0.16 13.77
CA ASN A 160 -13.45 0.32 14.76
C ASN A 160 -12.84 0.44 16.16
N GLY A 161 -13.06 1.57 16.84
CA GLY A 161 -12.60 1.81 18.22
C GLY A 161 -11.09 2.01 18.35
N GLY A 162 -10.52 2.85 17.49
CA GLY A 162 -9.18 3.42 17.63
C GLY A 162 -8.19 3.05 16.51
N GLY A 163 -8.67 2.50 15.39
CA GLY A 163 -7.82 2.18 14.24
C GLY A 163 -7.43 3.39 13.40
N VAL A 164 -6.37 3.24 12.61
CA VAL A 164 -5.84 4.30 11.74
C VAL A 164 -5.71 3.80 10.30
N TYR A 165 -6.16 4.61 9.34
CA TYR A 165 -5.89 4.41 7.91
C TYR A 165 -5.18 5.63 7.32
N LEU A 166 -4.01 5.41 6.73
CA LEU A 166 -3.24 6.43 6.04
C LEU A 166 -3.32 6.19 4.52
N ASN A 167 -3.64 7.21 3.73
CA ASN A 167 -3.53 7.18 2.27
C ASN A 167 -2.33 8.01 1.84
N LEU A 168 -1.32 7.36 1.26
CA LEU A 168 -0.03 7.93 0.93
C LEU A 168 0.23 7.77 -0.58
N GLY A 169 0.17 8.88 -1.32
CA GLY A 169 0.59 8.91 -2.72
C GLY A 169 -0.29 8.12 -3.68
N SER A 170 -1.58 7.96 -3.37
CA SER A 170 -2.58 7.40 -4.28
C SER A 170 -3.80 8.32 -4.40
N ALA A 171 -3.97 8.92 -5.58
CA ALA A 171 -5.05 9.86 -5.85
C ALA A 171 -6.40 9.20 -6.19
N VAL A 172 -6.42 7.93 -6.65
CA VAL A 172 -7.65 7.28 -7.15
C VAL A 172 -7.85 5.88 -6.58
N VAL A 173 -6.94 4.94 -6.84
CA VAL A 173 -7.13 3.51 -6.56
C VAL A 173 -7.38 3.27 -5.07
N MET A 174 -6.44 3.66 -4.20
CA MET A 174 -6.58 3.45 -2.76
C MET A 174 -7.78 4.17 -2.15
N PRO A 175 -8.06 5.46 -2.46
CA PRO A 175 -9.28 6.12 -2.00
C PRO A 175 -10.58 5.39 -2.39
N GLU A 176 -10.70 4.90 -3.62
CA GLU A 176 -11.88 4.16 -4.05
C GLU A 176 -11.99 2.81 -3.33
N ILE A 177 -10.91 2.03 -3.28
CA ILE A 177 -10.88 0.72 -2.61
C ILE A 177 -11.21 0.86 -1.12
N PHE A 178 -10.63 1.85 -0.43
CA PHE A 178 -10.93 2.13 0.97
C PHE A 178 -12.39 2.45 1.20
N LEU A 179 -12.98 3.36 0.41
CA LEU A 179 -14.39 3.68 0.55
C LEU A 179 -15.30 2.47 0.27
N LYS A 180 -14.95 1.60 -0.70
CA LYS A 180 -15.71 0.37 -0.93
C LYS A 180 -15.59 -0.61 0.22
N ALA A 181 -14.40 -0.77 0.81
CA ALA A 181 -14.23 -1.60 1.99
C ALA A 181 -15.05 -1.09 3.18
N VAL A 182 -15.02 0.23 3.45
CA VAL A 182 -15.89 0.90 4.45
C VAL A 182 -17.37 0.63 4.19
N THR A 183 -17.79 0.71 2.92
CA THR A 183 -19.19 0.45 2.52
C THR A 183 -19.57 -1.01 2.78
N VAL A 184 -18.70 -1.97 2.44
CA VAL A 184 -18.93 -3.40 2.69
C VAL A 184 -19.07 -3.67 4.19
N VAL A 185 -18.14 -3.16 5.00
CA VAL A 185 -18.16 -3.35 6.46
C VAL A 185 -19.48 -2.85 7.07
N ARG A 186 -19.90 -1.64 6.71
CA ARG A 186 -21.16 -1.04 7.19
C ARG A 186 -22.40 -1.78 6.68
N ASN A 187 -22.42 -2.17 5.42
CA ASN A 187 -23.55 -2.89 4.83
C ASN A 187 -23.75 -4.29 5.44
N LEU A 188 -22.67 -4.90 5.95
CA LEU A 188 -22.74 -6.16 6.68
C LEU A 188 -23.11 -5.98 8.17
N GLY A 189 -23.40 -4.76 8.61
CA GLY A 189 -23.86 -4.46 9.97
C GLY A 189 -22.76 -4.37 11.03
N PHE A 190 -21.49 -4.36 10.63
CA PHE A 190 -20.38 -4.17 11.58
C PHE A 190 -20.23 -2.69 11.96
N PRO A 191 -19.93 -2.37 13.24
CA PRO A 191 -19.62 -1.02 13.64
C PRO A 191 -18.29 -0.59 13.01
N LEU A 192 -18.22 0.68 12.61
CA LEU A 192 -17.01 1.30 12.08
C LEU A 192 -16.99 2.78 12.45
N GLU A 193 -16.69 2.99 13.73
CA GLU A 193 -16.69 4.26 14.45
C GLU A 193 -15.39 4.42 15.26
N ASP A 194 -15.15 5.65 15.74
CA ASP A 194 -13.96 6.04 16.50
C ASP A 194 -12.65 5.61 15.80
N PHE A 195 -12.46 5.99 14.54
CA PHE A 195 -11.23 5.71 13.81
C PHE A 195 -10.67 6.97 13.16
N THR A 196 -9.37 6.94 12.88
CA THR A 196 -8.67 8.07 12.26
C THR A 196 -8.29 7.75 10.83
N THR A 197 -8.50 8.71 9.93
CA THR A 197 -7.98 8.65 8.56
C THR A 197 -7.10 9.85 8.28
N ALA A 198 -6.08 9.68 7.45
CA ALA A 198 -5.28 10.80 6.96
C ALA A 198 -4.89 10.61 5.49
N ASN A 199 -4.99 11.67 4.71
CA ASN A 199 -4.48 11.73 3.35
C ASN A 199 -3.19 12.56 3.28
N PHE A 200 -2.13 11.97 2.72
CA PHE A 200 -0.86 12.64 2.45
C PHE A 200 -0.63 12.70 0.95
N ASP A 201 -0.56 13.92 0.42
CA ASP A 201 -0.32 14.15 -1.00
C ASP A 201 0.29 15.54 -1.25
N PHE A 202 0.87 15.75 -2.43
CA PHE A 202 1.46 17.03 -2.84
C PHE A 202 0.37 18.07 -3.06
N ILE A 203 -0.79 17.61 -3.52
CA ILE A 203 -1.97 18.42 -3.79
C ILE A 203 -3.22 17.72 -3.26
N GLN A 204 -4.21 18.51 -2.83
CA GLN A 204 -5.45 17.95 -2.30
C GLN A 204 -6.41 17.62 -3.46
N HIS A 205 -6.50 16.33 -3.79
CA HIS A 205 -7.40 15.82 -4.82
C HIS A 205 -8.82 15.60 -4.27
N TYR A 206 -9.82 15.73 -5.14
CA TYR A 206 -11.24 15.50 -4.79
C TYR A 206 -11.50 14.11 -4.17
N ARG A 207 -10.94 13.05 -4.77
CA ARG A 207 -11.20 11.66 -4.33
C ARG A 207 -10.62 11.36 -2.95
N PRO A 208 -9.33 11.61 -2.64
CA PRO A 208 -8.83 11.40 -1.28
C PRO A 208 -9.55 12.25 -0.23
N ILE A 209 -9.81 13.54 -0.50
CA ILE A 209 -10.58 14.39 0.41
C ILE A 209 -11.96 13.78 0.70
N THR A 210 -12.64 13.31 -0.35
CA THR A 210 -14.02 12.85 -0.19
C THR A 210 -14.09 11.43 0.37
N ASN A 211 -13.27 10.52 -0.17
CA ASN A 211 -13.39 9.08 0.03
C ASN A 211 -12.48 8.54 1.15
N VAL A 212 -11.47 9.30 1.59
CA VAL A 212 -10.62 8.96 2.74
C VAL A 212 -10.95 9.86 3.92
N VAL A 213 -10.99 11.17 3.71
CA VAL A 213 -11.03 12.15 4.80
C VAL A 213 -12.45 12.46 5.28
N ARG A 214 -13.43 12.63 4.38
CA ARG A 214 -14.77 13.13 4.74
C ARG A 214 -15.84 12.05 4.91
N ARG A 215 -16.10 11.23 3.89
CA ARG A 215 -17.23 10.27 3.91
C ARG A 215 -17.06 9.14 4.93
N PRO A 216 -15.86 8.54 5.09
CA PRO A 216 -15.68 7.47 6.06
C PRO A 216 -15.92 7.93 7.51
N THR A 217 -15.55 9.15 7.85
CA THR A 217 -15.56 9.71 9.21
C THR A 217 -16.78 10.61 9.48
N ALA A 218 -17.68 10.78 8.51
CA ALA A 218 -18.86 11.63 8.62
C ALA A 218 -19.79 11.21 9.78
N GLY A 219 -20.61 12.17 10.26
CA GLY A 219 -21.58 11.91 11.32
C GLY A 219 -20.97 11.62 12.69
N GLY A 220 -19.70 11.99 12.92
CA GLY A 220 -18.99 11.71 14.16
C GLY A 220 -18.37 10.31 14.22
N ALA A 221 -18.38 9.55 13.12
CA ALA A 221 -17.81 8.21 13.07
C ALA A 221 -16.27 8.18 13.23
N GLY A 222 -15.58 9.31 13.12
CA GLY A 222 -14.13 9.37 13.29
C GLY A 222 -13.53 10.73 12.98
N HIS A 223 -12.21 10.76 12.82
CA HIS A 223 -11.45 11.97 12.53
C HIS A 223 -10.68 11.82 11.22
N GLY A 224 -10.90 12.74 10.28
CA GLY A 224 -10.21 12.76 9.00
C GLY A 224 -9.25 13.94 8.90
N PHE A 225 -8.03 13.68 8.45
CA PHE A 225 -6.99 14.71 8.26
C PHE A 225 -6.51 14.78 6.81
N SER A 226 -6.22 15.98 6.35
CA SER A 226 -5.57 16.24 5.06
C SER A 226 -4.23 16.92 5.32
N ILE A 227 -3.15 16.28 4.89
CA ILE A 227 -1.79 16.77 5.06
C ILE A 227 -1.19 16.97 3.67
N THR A 228 -0.76 18.19 3.37
CA THR A 228 -0.22 18.57 2.07
C THR A 228 1.29 18.80 2.16
N GLY A 229 2.05 18.11 1.32
CA GLY A 229 3.50 18.25 1.24
C GLY A 229 4.17 17.06 0.58
N HIS A 230 5.45 17.21 0.24
CA HIS A 230 6.25 16.14 -0.35
C HIS A 230 6.37 14.93 0.60
N HIS A 231 6.21 13.72 0.08
CA HIS A 231 6.19 12.48 0.87
C HIS A 231 7.55 12.24 1.51
N GLU A 232 8.61 12.61 0.79
CA GLU A 232 10.02 12.57 1.17
C GLU A 232 10.33 13.42 2.41
N ILE A 233 9.45 14.37 2.72
CA ILE A 233 9.55 15.24 3.89
C ILE A 233 8.53 14.76 4.94
N MET A 234 7.26 14.64 4.55
CA MET A 234 6.16 14.41 5.48
C MET A 234 6.21 13.03 6.16
N ILE A 235 6.61 11.97 5.45
CA ILE A 235 6.65 10.62 6.01
C ILE A 235 7.82 10.46 7.00
N PRO A 236 9.05 10.90 6.70
CA PRO A 236 10.12 10.93 7.69
C PRO A 236 9.80 11.79 8.92
N LEU A 237 9.14 12.95 8.74
CA LEU A 237 8.69 13.77 9.86
C LEU A 237 7.63 13.08 10.72
N LEU A 238 6.66 12.41 10.09
CA LEU A 238 5.67 11.60 10.80
C LEU A 238 6.36 10.48 11.59
N ALA A 239 7.31 9.77 10.96
CA ALA A 239 8.08 8.72 11.63
C ALA A 239 8.85 9.28 12.83
N ALA A 240 9.57 10.39 12.66
CA ALA A 240 10.30 11.05 13.75
C ALA A 240 9.36 11.48 14.88
N HIS A 241 8.17 12.01 14.55
CA HIS A 241 7.19 12.40 15.56
C HIS A 241 6.64 11.19 16.34
N ILE A 242 6.34 10.08 15.66
CA ILE A 242 5.89 8.84 16.32
C ILE A 242 6.98 8.29 17.24
N LEU A 243 8.23 8.33 16.82
CA LEU A 243 9.34 7.73 17.57
C LEU A 243 9.87 8.60 18.71
N CYS A 244 9.82 9.93 18.55
CA CYS A 244 10.40 10.88 19.51
C CYS A 244 9.35 11.68 20.29
N GLY A 245 8.09 11.73 19.84
CA GLY A 245 7.05 12.60 20.39
C GLY A 245 6.77 12.36 21.86
N ASP A 246 6.81 11.11 22.33
CA ASP A 246 6.53 10.77 23.73
C ASP A 246 7.58 11.32 24.70
N SER A 247 8.83 11.50 24.27
CA SER A 247 9.88 12.12 25.10
C SER A 247 9.79 13.65 25.10
N PHE A 248 9.42 14.26 23.98
CA PHE A 248 9.32 15.72 23.86
C PHE A 248 8.13 16.31 24.62
N PHE A 249 6.96 15.66 24.62
CA PHE A 249 5.78 16.15 25.36
C PHE A 249 5.82 15.81 26.85
N ALA A 250 6.58 14.80 27.27
CA ALA A 250 6.80 14.53 28.69
C ALA A 250 7.64 15.64 29.35
N GLU A 251 8.68 16.14 28.67
CA GLU A 251 9.50 17.26 29.14
C GLU A 251 8.77 18.62 29.05
N ALA A 252 7.93 18.82 28.04
CA ALA A 252 7.15 20.05 27.89
C ALA A 252 5.98 20.18 28.88
N ARG A 253 5.50 19.06 29.46
CA ARG A 253 4.47 19.06 30.52
C ARG A 253 5.04 19.18 31.94
N THR A 254 6.37 19.11 32.08
CA THR A 254 7.08 19.23 33.36
C THR A 254 7.80 20.59 33.53
N LYS A 255 7.59 21.52 32.60
CA LYS A 255 7.95 22.94 32.72
C LYS A 255 6.70 23.80 32.70
#